data_AF-A0A953QR80-F1
#
_entry.id   AF-A0A953QR80-F1
#
_cell.length_a   1.000
_cell.length_b   1.000
_cell.length_c   1.000
_cell.angle_alpha   90.00
_cell.angle_beta   90.00
_cell.angle_gamma   90.00
#
_symmetry.space_group_name_H-M   'P 1'
#
loop_
_entity.id
_entity.type
_entity.pdbx_description
1 polymer ?
#
loop_
_entity_poly.entity_id
_entity_poly.type
_entity_poly.pdbx_seq_one_letter_code
_entity_poly.pdbx_strand_id
1 'polypeptide(L)'
;MIAVLTDPSRPVEERGGAAVGLYGVGDRDDVRAGFEALYDAGGHARAKALEAMWRSLWQPYSKYFPPHLEDKDPAIVREALRGSGYFQLTRQADKIAKYFDAEEPYHRLREDALFAYALAMPGETTRGRVRGMLRKIDSITPLSSFEAELVEFALDERLRLAGLQPLFSVEEEEEAEPEPAPPPAPPAKIGRNDPCPCGSGKKYKKCHGQ
;
A
#
# COMPACT_ATOMS: atom_id res chain seq x y z
N MET A 1 -1.74 22.94 11.69
CA MET A 1 -1.72 21.54 12.18
C MET A 1 -0.81 21.38 13.40
N ILE A 2 0.47 21.74 13.35
CA ILE A 2 1.40 21.54 14.48
C ILE A 2 0.96 22.25 15.76
N ALA A 3 0.51 23.51 15.64
CA ALA A 3 -0.04 24.26 16.77
C ALA A 3 -1.28 23.57 17.39
N VAL A 4 -2.09 22.87 16.58
CA VAL A 4 -3.24 22.09 17.09
C VAL A 4 -2.75 20.85 17.81
N LEU A 5 -1.82 20.10 17.21
CA LEU A 5 -1.24 18.88 17.78
C LEU A 5 -0.61 19.12 19.17
N THR A 6 0.13 20.22 19.30
CA THR A 6 0.94 20.56 20.48
C THR A 6 0.19 21.34 21.56
N ASP A 7 -1.04 21.78 21.31
CA ASP A 7 -1.85 22.51 22.27
C ASP A 7 -2.66 21.53 23.15
N PRO A 8 -2.30 21.34 24.45
CA PRO A 8 -2.99 20.38 25.32
C PRO A 8 -4.41 20.82 25.70
N SER A 9 -4.79 22.07 25.46
CA SER A 9 -6.15 22.55 25.72
C SER A 9 -7.15 22.12 24.65
N ARG A 10 -6.65 21.65 23.50
CA ARG A 10 -7.47 21.18 22.38
C ARG A 10 -8.03 19.79 22.64
N PRO A 11 -9.26 19.49 22.14
CA PRO A 11 -9.82 18.14 22.20
C PRO A 11 -8.90 17.08 21.59
N VAL A 12 -8.98 15.86 22.12
CA VAL A 12 -8.17 14.71 21.63
C VAL A 12 -8.45 14.43 20.16
N GLU A 13 -9.68 14.63 19.71
CA GLU A 13 -10.11 14.44 18.33
C GLU A 13 -9.43 15.42 17.38
N GLU A 14 -9.34 16.70 17.77
CA GLU A 14 -8.64 17.74 16.99
C GLU A 14 -7.14 17.45 16.92
N ARG A 15 -6.54 17.14 18.08
CA ARG A 15 -5.11 16.83 18.18
C ARG A 15 -4.76 15.55 17.42
N GLY A 16 -5.58 14.52 17.53
CA GLY A 16 -5.43 13.24 16.85
C GLY A 16 -5.58 13.38 15.34
N GLY A 17 -6.55 14.16 14.87
CA GLY A 17 -6.67 14.52 13.46
C GLY A 17 -5.44 15.27 12.94
N ALA A 18 -4.92 16.22 13.72
CA ALA A 18 -3.66 16.89 13.40
C ALA A 18 -2.46 15.93 13.39
N ALA A 19 -2.41 14.95 14.31
CA ALA A 19 -1.35 13.95 14.37
C ALA A 19 -1.31 13.10 13.10
N VAL A 20 -2.46 12.53 12.72
CA VAL A 20 -2.59 11.75 11.49
C VAL A 20 -2.31 12.62 10.26
N GLY A 21 -2.74 13.88 10.22
CA GLY A 21 -2.39 14.80 9.13
C GLY A 21 -0.90 15.13 9.01
N LEU A 22 -0.10 14.85 10.04
CA LEU A 22 1.33 15.16 10.12
C LEU A 22 2.23 13.92 10.05
N TYR A 23 1.70 12.71 9.82
CA TYR A 23 2.52 11.48 9.83
C TYR A 23 3.74 11.56 8.89
N GLY A 24 3.61 12.23 7.73
CA GLY A 24 4.67 12.33 6.72
C GLY A 24 5.87 13.17 7.14
N VAL A 25 5.76 13.91 8.26
CA VAL A 25 6.83 14.68 8.89
C VAL A 25 6.99 14.28 10.36
N GLY A 26 6.67 13.02 10.68
CA GLY A 26 6.66 12.49 12.04
C GLY A 26 8.04 12.37 12.71
N ASP A 27 9.12 12.55 11.95
CA ASP A 27 10.51 12.57 12.40
C ASP A 27 10.96 13.96 12.89
N ARG A 28 10.21 15.01 12.56
CA ARG A 28 10.49 16.39 13.01
C ARG A 28 10.22 16.53 14.50
N ASP A 29 11.14 17.17 15.22
CA ASP A 29 11.15 17.17 16.69
C ASP A 29 9.84 17.66 17.34
N ASP A 30 9.23 18.71 16.81
CA ASP A 30 7.98 19.28 17.34
C ASP A 30 6.73 18.41 17.04
N VAL A 31 6.74 17.69 15.92
CA VAL A 31 5.70 16.71 15.57
C VAL A 31 5.86 15.47 16.44
N ARG A 32 7.08 14.97 16.61
CA ARG A 32 7.40 13.86 17.51
C ARG A 32 6.96 14.16 18.93
N ALA A 33 7.31 15.32 19.47
CA ALA A 33 6.89 15.73 20.81
C ALA A 33 5.35 15.74 20.93
N GLY A 34 4.64 16.15 19.88
CA GLY A 34 3.19 16.08 19.81
C GLY A 34 2.63 14.66 19.81
N PHE A 35 3.24 13.75 19.04
CA PHE A 35 2.85 12.32 19.01
C PHE A 35 3.09 11.66 20.37
N GLU A 36 4.25 11.90 20.98
CA GLU A 36 4.60 11.37 22.29
C GLU A 36 3.68 11.90 23.39
N ALA A 37 3.32 13.19 23.34
CA ALA A 37 2.35 13.77 24.28
C ALA A 37 0.94 13.13 24.16
N LEU A 38 0.50 12.76 22.95
CA LEU A 38 -0.75 12.03 22.75
C LEU A 38 -0.64 10.57 23.25
N TYR A 39 0.50 9.94 23.01
CA TYR A 39 0.79 8.58 23.47
C TYR A 39 0.74 8.50 25.01
N ASP A 40 1.35 9.46 25.69
CA ASP A 40 1.39 9.55 27.15
C ASP A 40 0.03 9.86 27.77
N ALA A 41 -0.81 10.64 27.08
CA ALA A 41 -2.17 10.95 27.52
C ALA A 41 -3.09 9.72 27.65
N GLY A 42 -2.81 8.65 26.90
CA GLY A 42 -3.52 7.38 27.04
C GLY A 42 -4.90 7.31 26.39
N GLY A 43 -5.58 6.17 26.57
CA GLY A 43 -6.90 5.90 26.00
C GLY A 43 -6.95 6.16 24.49
N HIS A 44 -8.00 6.87 24.06
CA HIS A 44 -8.17 7.24 22.65
C HIS A 44 -7.02 8.08 22.08
N ALA A 45 -6.40 8.94 22.89
CA ALA A 45 -5.26 9.76 22.44
C ALA A 45 -4.06 8.88 22.08
N ARG A 46 -3.83 7.79 22.83
CA ARG A 46 -2.76 6.83 22.53
C ARG A 46 -3.02 6.07 21.24
N ALA A 47 -4.25 5.64 20.99
CA ALA A 47 -4.60 5.02 19.71
C ALA A 47 -4.28 5.98 18.54
N LYS A 48 -4.66 7.26 18.66
CA LYS A 48 -4.33 8.26 17.64
C LYS A 48 -2.84 8.52 17.47
N ALA A 49 -2.07 8.50 18.55
CA ALA A 49 -0.62 8.59 18.48
C ALA A 49 -0.01 7.40 17.75
N LEU A 50 -0.40 6.17 18.12
CA LEU A 50 0.07 4.94 17.47
C LEU A 50 -0.28 4.93 15.99
N GLU A 51 -1.49 5.36 15.62
CA GLU A 51 -1.94 5.52 14.23
C GLU A 51 -0.99 6.41 13.42
N ALA A 52 -0.66 7.59 13.94
CA ALA A 52 0.26 8.52 13.30
C ALA A 52 1.70 7.98 13.26
N MET A 53 2.14 7.30 14.33
CA MET A 53 3.48 6.74 14.45
C MET A 53 3.73 5.65 13.41
N TRP A 54 2.82 4.68 13.19
CA TRP A 54 3.08 3.65 12.19
C TRP A 54 2.96 4.17 10.77
N ARG A 55 2.08 5.15 10.52
CA ARG A 55 1.97 5.79 9.20
C ARG A 55 3.22 6.56 8.80
N SER A 56 3.98 7.06 9.76
CA SER A 56 5.22 7.79 9.47
C SER A 56 6.34 6.88 8.95
N LEU A 57 6.27 5.57 9.23
CA LEU A 57 7.34 4.59 8.99
C LEU A 57 8.71 5.01 9.56
N TRP A 58 8.74 5.95 10.51
CA TRP A 58 9.98 6.37 11.15
C TRP A 58 10.44 5.31 12.15
N GLN A 59 11.53 4.62 11.82
CA GLN A 59 11.98 3.39 12.49
C GLN A 59 12.03 3.45 14.03
N PRO A 60 12.44 4.57 14.68
CA PRO A 60 12.43 4.67 16.14
C PRO A 60 11.06 4.47 16.80
N TYR A 61 9.95 4.64 16.06
CA TYR A 61 8.62 4.38 16.61
C TYR A 61 8.29 2.89 16.75
N SER A 62 9.00 1.99 16.07
CA SER A 62 8.77 0.54 16.14
C SER A 62 8.68 -0.03 17.57
N LYS A 63 9.40 0.57 18.53
CA LYS A 63 9.39 0.19 19.95
C LYS A 63 8.03 0.38 20.64
N TYR A 64 7.17 1.26 20.14
CA TYR A 64 5.91 1.61 20.80
C TYR A 64 4.81 0.55 20.60
N PHE A 65 4.89 -0.32 19.60
CA PHE A 65 3.80 -1.24 19.26
C PHE A 65 3.77 -2.55 20.07
N PRO A 66 4.89 -3.28 20.26
CA PRO A 66 4.86 -4.56 20.97
C PRO A 66 4.23 -4.56 22.37
N PRO A 67 4.41 -3.51 23.21
CA PRO A 67 3.76 -3.45 24.52
C PRO A 67 2.23 -3.43 24.47
N HIS A 68 1.64 -3.01 23.34
CA HIS A 68 0.21 -2.76 23.18
C HIS A 68 -0.55 -3.86 22.42
N LEU A 69 0.16 -4.91 21.99
CA LEU A 69 -0.45 -6.08 21.34
C LEU A 69 -1.37 -6.88 22.25
N GLU A 70 -1.42 -6.60 23.55
CA GLU A 70 -2.26 -7.28 24.54
C GLU A 70 -2.98 -6.24 25.43
N ASP A 71 -3.17 -5.00 24.93
CA ASP A 71 -3.93 -3.96 25.64
C ASP A 71 -5.41 -4.35 25.77
N LYS A 72 -6.06 -3.82 26.81
CA LYS A 72 -7.48 -4.02 27.10
C LYS A 72 -8.41 -3.24 26.16
N ASP A 73 -7.90 -2.19 25.51
CA ASP A 73 -8.63 -1.37 24.56
C ASP A 73 -8.41 -1.89 23.12
N PRO A 74 -9.43 -2.44 22.44
CA PRO A 74 -9.31 -2.93 21.08
C PRO A 74 -8.84 -1.87 20.08
N ALA A 75 -9.11 -0.58 20.33
CA ALA A 75 -8.62 0.49 19.46
C ALA A 75 -7.10 0.62 19.56
N ILE A 76 -6.52 0.44 20.74
CA ILE A 76 -5.06 0.44 20.92
C ILE A 76 -4.45 -0.81 20.29
N VAL A 77 -5.06 -1.99 20.49
CA VAL A 77 -4.59 -3.25 19.88
C VAL A 77 -4.60 -3.17 18.36
N ARG A 78 -5.64 -2.59 17.74
CA ARG A 78 -5.71 -2.38 16.28
C ARG A 78 -4.47 -1.66 15.75
N GLU A 79 -4.12 -0.53 16.37
CA GLU A 79 -2.96 0.26 15.94
C GLU A 79 -1.63 -0.46 16.28
N ALA A 80 -1.59 -1.23 17.36
CA ALA A 80 -0.46 -2.10 17.69
C ALA A 80 -0.24 -3.21 16.66
N LEU A 81 -1.31 -3.84 16.16
CA LEU A 81 -1.26 -4.82 15.08
C LEU A 81 -0.73 -4.17 13.80
N ARG A 82 -1.36 -3.07 13.35
CA ARG A 82 -0.94 -2.34 12.13
C ARG A 82 0.51 -1.92 12.20
N GLY A 83 0.94 -1.29 13.30
CA GLY A 83 2.34 -0.89 13.47
C GLY A 83 3.31 -2.07 13.53
N SER A 84 2.95 -3.16 14.22
CA SER A 84 3.79 -4.36 14.23
C SER A 84 3.95 -4.98 12.84
N GLY A 85 2.90 -4.92 12.02
CA GLY A 85 2.92 -5.29 10.61
C GLY A 85 3.85 -4.41 9.79
N TYR A 86 3.59 -3.10 9.74
CA TYR A 86 4.35 -2.15 8.92
C TYR A 86 5.84 -2.06 9.29
N PHE A 87 6.19 -2.18 10.58
CA PHE A 87 7.59 -2.27 11.02
C PHE A 87 8.17 -3.69 10.91
N GLN A 88 7.44 -4.63 10.31
CA GLN A 88 7.84 -6.02 10.06
C GLN A 88 8.42 -6.72 11.30
N LEU A 89 7.74 -6.57 12.45
CA LEU A 89 8.20 -7.07 13.74
C LEU A 89 8.02 -8.59 13.85
N THR A 90 8.89 -9.34 13.18
CA THR A 90 8.78 -10.80 13.02
C THR A 90 8.68 -11.60 14.32
N ARG A 91 9.29 -11.10 15.40
CA ARG A 91 9.20 -11.71 16.74
C ARG A 91 7.81 -11.62 17.38
N GLN A 92 6.92 -10.79 16.83
CA GLN A 92 5.55 -10.62 17.32
C GLN A 92 4.52 -11.44 16.53
N ALA A 93 4.93 -12.20 15.51
CA ALA A 93 4.02 -12.97 14.66
C ALA A 93 3.07 -13.87 15.47
N ASP A 94 3.58 -14.56 16.48
CA ASP A 94 2.76 -15.43 17.34
C ASP A 94 1.75 -14.64 18.18
N LYS A 95 2.10 -13.42 18.63
CA LYS A 95 1.17 -12.55 19.36
C LYS A 95 0.08 -12.01 18.43
N ILE A 96 0.45 -11.63 17.22
CA ILE A 96 -0.50 -11.17 16.19
C ILE A 96 -1.48 -12.28 15.83
N ALA A 97 -1.01 -13.52 15.65
CA ALA A 97 -1.85 -14.66 15.27
C ALA A 97 -2.93 -15.01 16.31
N LYS A 98 -2.78 -14.60 17.59
CA LYS A 98 -3.82 -14.77 18.62
C LYS A 98 -5.15 -14.10 18.24
N TYR A 99 -5.11 -13.11 17.35
CA TYR A 99 -6.27 -12.32 16.95
C TYR A 99 -7.00 -12.86 15.72
N PHE A 100 -6.58 -14.01 15.16
CA PHE A 100 -7.31 -14.65 14.07
C PHE A 100 -8.69 -15.11 14.52
N ASP A 101 -8.79 -15.72 15.71
CA ASP A 101 -10.04 -16.30 16.20
C ASP A 101 -10.39 -15.74 17.59
N ALA A 102 -10.06 -14.47 17.83
CA ALA A 102 -10.30 -13.85 19.13
C ALA A 102 -11.79 -13.62 19.40
N GLU A 103 -12.17 -13.85 20.65
CA GLU A 103 -13.53 -13.58 21.13
C GLU A 103 -13.76 -12.07 21.36
N GLU A 104 -14.97 -11.70 21.74
CA GLU A 104 -15.31 -10.34 22.18
C GLU A 104 -14.35 -9.85 23.31
N PRO A 105 -13.88 -8.59 23.27
CA PRO A 105 -14.20 -7.51 22.33
C PRO A 105 -13.32 -7.47 21.05
N TYR A 106 -12.47 -8.48 20.81
CA TYR A 106 -11.40 -8.44 19.81
C TYR A 106 -11.73 -9.14 18.50
N HIS A 107 -12.88 -9.80 18.37
CA HIS A 107 -13.30 -10.50 17.14
C HIS A 107 -13.21 -9.65 15.87
N ARG A 108 -13.38 -8.32 15.98
CA ARG A 108 -13.27 -7.36 14.87
C ARG A 108 -11.84 -7.01 14.47
N LEU A 109 -10.83 -7.62 15.11
CA LEU A 109 -9.42 -7.39 14.81
C LEU A 109 -8.83 -8.46 13.88
N ARG A 110 -9.63 -9.47 13.47
CA ARG A 110 -9.17 -10.55 12.59
C ARG A 110 -8.51 -10.03 11.30
N GLU A 111 -9.14 -9.07 10.64
CA GLU A 111 -8.59 -8.45 9.41
C GLU A 111 -7.28 -7.69 9.68
N ASP A 112 -7.22 -6.90 10.75
CA ASP A 112 -6.00 -6.19 11.14
C ASP A 112 -4.87 -7.18 11.46
N ALA A 113 -5.20 -8.29 12.11
CA ALA A 113 -4.27 -9.34 12.47
C ALA A 113 -3.76 -10.10 11.26
N LEU A 114 -4.63 -10.49 10.32
CA LEU A 114 -4.25 -11.15 9.07
C LEU A 114 -3.30 -10.28 8.25
N PHE A 115 -3.66 -9.00 8.08
CA PHE A 115 -2.83 -8.03 7.39
C PHE A 115 -1.47 -7.84 8.07
N ALA A 116 -1.47 -7.60 9.39
CA ALA A 116 -0.26 -7.41 10.16
C ALA A 116 0.64 -8.65 10.14
N TYR A 117 0.04 -9.84 10.24
CA TYR A 117 0.75 -11.10 10.20
C TYR A 117 1.42 -11.29 8.84
N ALA A 118 0.71 -11.08 7.73
CA ALA A 118 1.30 -11.17 6.39
C ALA A 118 2.54 -10.25 6.23
N LEU A 119 2.47 -9.01 6.72
CA LEU A 119 3.60 -8.08 6.71
C LEU A 119 4.75 -8.49 7.65
N ALA A 120 4.44 -9.06 8.83
CA ALA A 120 5.41 -9.42 9.87
C ALA A 120 5.81 -10.90 9.86
N MET A 121 5.33 -11.73 8.93
CA MET A 121 5.69 -13.14 8.85
C MET A 121 7.22 -13.32 8.77
N PRO A 122 7.83 -14.24 9.53
CA PRO A 122 9.24 -14.55 9.38
C PRO A 122 9.56 -15.10 7.99
N GLY A 123 10.69 -14.67 7.42
CA GLY A 123 11.16 -15.14 6.12
C GLY A 123 11.58 -14.00 5.20
N GLU A 124 12.43 -14.34 4.24
CA GLU A 124 12.91 -13.40 3.23
C GLU A 124 11.77 -13.05 2.26
N THR A 125 11.55 -11.75 2.06
CA THR A 125 10.55 -11.21 1.15
C THR A 125 11.05 -11.29 -0.29
N THR A 126 10.48 -12.19 -1.09
CA THR A 126 10.74 -12.26 -2.54
C THR A 126 9.47 -12.61 -3.32
N ARG A 127 9.39 -12.20 -4.59
CA ARG A 127 8.27 -12.52 -5.49
C ARG A 127 7.97 -14.03 -5.58
N GLY A 128 9.01 -14.88 -5.54
CA GLY A 128 8.85 -16.33 -5.60
C GLY A 128 8.28 -16.96 -4.32
N ARG A 129 8.39 -16.28 -3.18
CA ARG A 129 7.96 -16.84 -1.88
C ARG A 129 6.58 -16.38 -1.42
N VAL A 130 6.08 -15.22 -1.87
CA VAL A 130 4.81 -14.66 -1.35
C VAL A 130 3.60 -15.58 -1.57
N ARG A 131 3.50 -16.31 -2.70
CA ARG A 131 2.42 -17.32 -2.87
C ARG A 131 2.50 -18.45 -1.84
N GLY A 132 3.72 -18.83 -1.45
CA GLY A 132 3.94 -19.80 -0.37
C GLY A 132 3.55 -19.25 0.99
N MET A 133 3.74 -17.95 1.21
CA MET A 133 3.29 -17.27 2.43
C MET A 133 1.77 -17.23 2.52
N LEU A 134 1.07 -16.88 1.43
CA LEU A 134 -0.39 -16.94 1.34
C LEU A 134 -0.92 -18.33 1.70
N ARG A 135 -0.41 -19.38 1.06
CA ARG A 135 -0.78 -20.78 1.37
C ARG A 135 -0.52 -21.15 2.83
N LYS A 136 0.58 -20.64 3.40
CA LYS A 136 0.89 -20.88 4.81
C LYS A 136 -0.12 -20.20 5.73
N ILE A 137 -0.53 -18.96 5.44
CA ILE A 137 -1.55 -18.25 6.24
C ILE A 137 -2.88 -19.02 6.18
N ASP A 138 -3.33 -19.38 4.98
CA ASP A 138 -4.58 -20.14 4.79
C ASP A 138 -4.57 -21.50 5.49
N SER A 139 -3.39 -22.15 5.57
CA SER A 139 -3.24 -23.38 6.35
C SER A 139 -3.30 -23.19 7.87
N ILE A 140 -2.95 -22.00 8.37
CA ILE A 140 -2.97 -21.68 9.81
C ILE A 140 -4.39 -21.29 10.23
N THR A 141 -5.06 -20.46 9.43
CA THR A 141 -6.44 -20.06 9.62
C THR A 141 -7.11 -20.02 8.24
N PRO A 142 -8.12 -20.86 7.98
CA PRO A 142 -8.81 -20.87 6.70
C PRO A 142 -9.35 -19.48 6.36
N LEU A 143 -9.05 -18.99 5.17
CA LEU A 143 -9.44 -17.65 4.74
C LEU A 143 -10.77 -17.69 3.99
N SER A 144 -11.63 -16.72 4.25
CA SER A 144 -12.70 -16.38 3.31
C SER A 144 -12.12 -15.74 2.04
N SER A 145 -12.91 -15.64 0.97
CA SER A 145 -12.48 -14.97 -0.27
C SER A 145 -11.99 -13.54 -0.01
N PHE A 146 -12.72 -12.78 0.81
CA PHE A 146 -12.36 -11.41 1.17
C PHE A 146 -11.05 -11.34 1.99
N GLU A 147 -10.85 -12.29 2.90
CA GLU A 147 -9.62 -12.36 3.69
C GLU A 147 -8.42 -12.77 2.83
N ALA A 148 -8.61 -13.64 1.85
CA ALA A 148 -7.58 -13.98 0.88
C ALA A 148 -7.14 -12.74 0.09
N GLU A 149 -8.09 -11.95 -0.44
CA GLU A 149 -7.79 -10.67 -1.12
C GLU A 149 -7.05 -9.69 -0.20
N LEU A 150 -7.46 -9.56 1.06
CA LEU A 150 -6.78 -8.73 2.06
C LEU A 150 -5.33 -9.18 2.32
N VAL A 151 -5.12 -10.49 2.45
CA VAL A 151 -3.79 -11.07 2.68
C VAL A 151 -2.92 -10.92 1.44
N GLU A 152 -3.46 -11.10 0.23
CA GLU A 152 -2.77 -10.83 -1.03
C GLU A 152 -2.32 -9.38 -1.13
N PHE A 153 -3.22 -8.43 -0.83
CA PHE A 153 -2.89 -7.01 -0.75
C PHE A 153 -1.78 -6.73 0.26
N ALA A 154 -1.83 -7.36 1.44
CA ALA A 154 -0.78 -7.23 2.46
C ALA A 154 0.58 -7.81 2.01
N LEU A 155 0.57 -8.94 1.30
CA LEU A 155 1.79 -9.55 0.76
C LEU A 155 2.39 -8.72 -0.38
N ASP A 156 1.56 -8.06 -1.18
CA ASP A 156 2.02 -7.08 -2.16
C ASP A 156 2.60 -5.84 -1.49
N GLU A 157 1.98 -5.36 -0.43
CA GLU A 157 2.53 -4.27 0.36
C GLU A 157 3.89 -4.66 0.98
N ARG A 158 4.03 -5.90 1.43
CA ARG A 158 5.31 -6.46 1.88
C ARG A 158 6.38 -6.39 0.77
N LEU A 159 6.01 -6.71 -0.48
CA LEU A 159 6.91 -6.60 -1.63
C LEU A 159 7.29 -5.13 -1.88
N ARG A 160 6.34 -4.20 -1.84
CA ARG A 160 6.60 -2.76 -2.03
C ARG A 160 7.56 -2.21 -0.98
N LEU A 161 7.38 -2.57 0.30
CA LEU A 161 8.29 -2.19 1.39
C LEU A 161 9.71 -2.74 1.18
N ALA A 162 9.86 -3.86 0.47
CA ALA A 162 11.15 -4.42 0.07
C ALA A 162 11.69 -3.85 -1.26
N GLY A 163 11.03 -2.85 -1.86
CA GLY A 163 11.40 -2.26 -3.14
C GLY A 163 11.12 -3.17 -4.35
N LEU A 164 10.21 -4.14 -4.21
CA LEU A 164 9.84 -5.09 -5.26
C LEU A 164 8.46 -4.78 -5.83
N GLN A 165 8.25 -5.17 -7.09
CA GLN A 165 6.93 -5.06 -7.73
C GLN A 165 5.92 -5.99 -7.05
N PRO A 166 4.65 -5.58 -6.90
CA PRO A 166 3.57 -6.43 -6.39
C PRO A 166 3.34 -7.64 -7.31
N LEU A 167 2.74 -8.70 -6.78
CA LEU A 167 2.46 -9.95 -7.49
C LEU A 167 0.97 -10.15 -7.78
N PHE A 168 0.10 -9.80 -6.84
CA PHE A 168 -1.34 -10.08 -6.94
C PHE A 168 -2.10 -8.92 -7.59
N SER A 169 -1.67 -7.68 -7.34
CA SER A 169 -2.25 -6.47 -7.92
C SER A 169 -1.81 -6.21 -9.38
N VAL A 170 -1.22 -7.21 -10.05
CA VAL A 170 -0.80 -7.16 -11.47
C VAL A 170 -1.62 -8.17 -12.27
N GLU A 171 -2.93 -7.99 -12.24
CA GLU A 171 -3.85 -8.50 -13.26
C GLU A 171 -4.77 -7.36 -13.69
N GLU A 172 -4.17 -6.25 -14.11
CA GLU A 172 -4.78 -5.19 -14.93
C GLU A 172 -3.69 -4.30 -15.57
N GLU A 173 -2.58 -4.91 -15.95
CA GLU A 173 -1.84 -4.45 -17.13
C GLU A 173 -2.14 -5.50 -18.20
N GLU A 174 -3.32 -5.40 -18.81
CA GLU A 174 -3.35 -5.55 -20.26
C GLU A 174 -2.22 -4.63 -20.73
N GLU A 175 -1.15 -5.25 -21.17
CA GLU A 175 -0.25 -4.68 -22.15
C GLU A 175 -1.17 -3.99 -23.15
N ALA A 176 -1.34 -2.67 -23.01
CA ALA A 176 -1.69 -1.85 -24.13
C ALA A 176 -0.49 -1.97 -25.06
N GLU A 177 -0.39 -3.11 -25.76
CA GLU A 177 0.20 -3.14 -27.08
C GLU A 177 -0.37 -1.89 -27.75
N PRO A 178 0.46 -0.91 -28.15
CA PRO A 178 -0.06 0.16 -28.96
C PRO A 178 -0.74 -0.54 -30.13
N GLU A 179 -2.06 -0.35 -30.29
CA GLU A 179 -2.80 -0.88 -31.44
C GLU A 179 -1.90 -0.65 -32.65
N PRO A 180 -1.54 -1.69 -33.42
CA PRO A 180 -0.65 -1.50 -34.55
C PRO A 180 -1.26 -0.40 -35.40
N ALA A 181 -0.55 0.73 -35.50
CA ALA A 181 -1.04 1.88 -36.25
C ALA A 181 -1.55 1.35 -37.60
N PRO A 182 -2.76 1.75 -38.04
CA PRO A 182 -3.34 1.21 -39.25
C PRO A 182 -2.28 1.31 -40.36
N PRO A 183 -2.03 0.22 -41.12
CA PRO A 183 -0.97 0.22 -42.11
C PRO A 183 -1.14 1.45 -43.01
N PRO A 184 -0.05 2.17 -43.34
CA PRO A 184 -0.16 3.38 -44.15
C PRO A 184 -0.98 3.07 -45.39
N ALA A 185 -2.01 3.89 -45.64
CA ALA A 185 -2.87 3.72 -46.79
C ALA A 185 -1.99 3.53 -48.04
N PRO A 186 -2.28 2.53 -48.90
CA PRO A 186 -1.45 2.28 -50.06
C PRO A 186 -1.34 3.57 -50.87
N PRO A 187 -0.14 3.95 -51.34
CA PRO A 187 0.02 5.18 -52.10
C PRO A 187 -0.96 5.13 -53.29
N ALA A 188 -1.78 6.17 -53.42
CA ALA A 188 -2.74 6.27 -54.51
C ALA A 188 -2.00 6.05 -55.83
N LYS A 189 -2.36 4.98 -56.55
CA LYS A 189 -1.76 4.68 -57.85
C LYS A 189 -2.13 5.82 -58.79
N ILE A 190 -1.18 6.69 -59.10
CA ILE A 190 -1.34 7.73 -60.11
C ILE A 190 -1.71 7.06 -61.43
N GLY A 191 -2.84 7.46 -62.01
CA GLY A 191 -3.27 6.98 -63.30
C GLY A 191 -2.28 7.42 -64.38
N ARG A 192 -2.00 6.54 -65.35
CA ARG A 192 -1.07 6.85 -66.47
C ARG A 192 -1.41 8.16 -67.21
N ASN A 193 -2.67 8.59 -67.18
CA ASN A 193 -3.14 9.80 -67.85
C ASN A 193 -3.26 11.04 -66.95
N ASP A 194 -3.04 10.91 -65.63
CA ASP A 194 -3.16 12.02 -64.68
C ASP A 194 -1.98 13.00 -64.80
N PRO A 195 -2.12 14.25 -64.32
CA PRO A 195 -1.01 15.20 -64.26
C PRO A 195 0.18 14.61 -63.51
N CYS A 196 1.38 14.79 -64.06
CA CYS A 196 2.60 14.27 -63.44
C CYS A 196 2.93 15.09 -62.18
N PRO A 197 3.17 14.45 -61.02
CA PRO A 197 3.34 15.14 -59.74
C PRO A 197 4.65 15.94 -59.64
N CYS A 198 5.57 15.81 -60.60
CA CYS A 198 6.79 16.61 -60.68
C CYS A 198 6.56 18.07 -61.11
N GLY A 199 5.32 18.48 -61.40
CA GLY A 199 4.99 19.86 -61.78
C GLY A 199 5.30 20.23 -63.24
N SER A 200 5.62 19.26 -64.11
CA SER A 200 5.97 19.51 -65.52
C SER A 200 4.79 19.92 -66.42
N GLY A 201 3.56 19.84 -65.93
CA GLY A 201 2.33 20.06 -66.71
C GLY A 201 1.96 18.95 -67.70
N LYS A 202 2.75 17.87 -67.81
CA LYS A 202 2.50 16.73 -68.70
C LYS A 202 1.75 15.58 -67.99
N LYS A 203 1.07 14.72 -68.74
CA LYS A 203 0.45 13.47 -68.22
C LYS A 203 1.54 12.49 -67.75
N TYR A 204 1.28 11.71 -66.69
CA TYR A 204 2.26 10.83 -66.03
C TYR A 204 2.98 9.88 -67.02
N LYS A 205 2.25 9.21 -67.91
CA LYS A 205 2.80 8.31 -68.94
C LYS A 205 3.82 8.94 -69.89
N LYS A 206 3.74 10.27 -70.08
CA LYS A 206 4.63 11.01 -70.98
C LYS A 206 5.82 11.65 -70.25
N CYS A 207 5.93 11.45 -68.93
CA CYS A 207 6.98 12.03 -68.11
C CYS A 207 7.73 10.95 -67.33
N HIS A 208 7.08 10.34 -66.32
CA HIS A 208 7.71 9.37 -65.41
C HIS A 208 7.05 7.98 -65.45
N GLY A 209 5.97 7.81 -66.23
CA GLY A 209 5.21 6.56 -66.31
C GLY A 209 5.51 5.71 -67.55
N GLN A 210 6.80 5.47 -67.84
CA GLN A 210 7.21 4.55 -68.91
C GLN A 210 6.57 3.18 -68.71
#